data_AF-A0A2V2F3B9-F1
#
_entry.id   AF-A0A2V2F3B9-F1
#
_cell.length_a   1.000
_cell.length_b   1.000
_cell.length_c   1.000
_cell.angle_alpha   90.00
_cell.angle_beta   90.00
_cell.angle_gamma   90.00
#
_symmetry.space_group_name_H-M   'P 1'
#
loop_
_entity.id
_entity.type
_entity.pdbx_description
1 polymer ?
#
loop_
_entity_poly.entity_id
_entity_poly.type
_entity_poly.pdbx_seq_one_letter_code
_entity_poly.pdbx_strand_id
1 'polypeptide(L)' 'MTAFGNFLYELRKERGMTQQELADQLHITNKAVSKWETGVSLR' A
#
# COMPACT_ATOMS: atom_id res chain seq x y z
N MET A 1 5.52 10.71 2.97
CA MET A 1 5.13 10.02 1.73
C MET A 1 6.36 9.85 0.85
N THR A 2 6.79 8.63 0.61
CA THR A 2 7.92 8.33 -0.30
C THR A 2 7.40 8.28 -1.74
N ALA A 3 8.27 8.47 -2.73
CA ALA A 3 7.91 8.34 -4.14
C ALA A 3 7.26 6.97 -4.44
N PHE A 4 7.77 5.90 -3.81
CA PHE A 4 7.21 4.56 -3.92
C PHE A 4 5.81 4.45 -3.30
N GLY A 5 5.59 4.99 -2.11
CA GLY A 5 4.29 4.90 -1.43
C GLY A 5 3.18 5.59 -2.21
N ASN A 6 3.48 6.76 -2.81
CA ASN A 6 2.54 7.46 -3.68
C ASN A 6 2.24 6.68 -4.96
N PHE A 7 3.28 6.16 -5.62
CA PHE A 7 3.12 5.36 -6.83
C PHE A 7 2.25 4.13 -6.57
N LEU A 8 2.50 3.40 -5.47
CA LEU A 8 1.70 2.22 -5.11
C LEU A 8 0.24 2.59 -4.79
N TYR A 9 0.03 3.70 -4.08
CA TYR A 9 -1.31 4.19 -3.74
C TYR A 9 -2.13 4.51 -4.99
N GLU A 10 -1.57 5.30 -5.92
CA GLU A 10 -2.25 5.65 -7.17
C GLU A 10 -2.55 4.40 -8.00
N LEU A 11 -1.56 3.52 -8.17
CA LEU A 11 -1.71 2.30 -8.94
C LEU A 11 -2.79 1.35 -8.35
N ARG A 12 -2.88 1.25 -7.02
CA ARG A 12 -3.92 0.49 -6.34
C ARG A 12 -5.30 1.09 -6.61
N LYS A 13 -5.41 2.42 -6.54
CA LYS A 13 -6.64 3.17 -6.79
C LYS A 13 -7.10 3.06 -8.25
N GLU A 14 -6.19 3.15 -9.21
CA GLU A 14 -6.47 2.94 -10.64
C GLU A 14 -7.06 1.54 -10.92
N ARG A 15 -6.63 0.54 -10.14
CA ARG A 15 -7.18 -0.83 -10.22
C ARG A 15 -8.45 -1.04 -9.38
N GLY A 16 -8.97 -0.01 -8.72
CA GLY A 16 -10.17 -0.11 -7.89
C GLY A 16 -10.01 -0.99 -6.65
N MET A 17 -8.77 -1.26 -6.22
CA MET A 17 -8.47 -2.18 -5.13
C MET A 17 -8.44 -1.45 -3.77
N THR A 18 -8.80 -2.15 -2.71
CA THR A 18 -8.55 -1.78 -1.31
C THR A 18 -7.14 -2.22 -0.88
N GLN A 19 -6.64 -1.67 0.23
CA GLN A 19 -5.36 -2.11 0.79
C GLN A 19 -5.38 -3.58 1.22
N GLN A 20 -6.55 -4.11 1.63
CA GLN A 20 -6.71 -5.52 1.99
C GLN A 20 -6.60 -6.42 0.76
N GLU A 21 -7.30 -6.09 -0.34
CA GLU A 21 -7.23 -6.88 -1.58
C GLU A 21 -5.81 -6.90 -2.16
N LEU A 22 -5.09 -5.77 -2.12
CA LEU A 22 -3.68 -5.73 -2.50
C LEU A 22 -2.81 -6.59 -1.57
N ALA A 23 -3.08 -6.57 -0.27
CA ALA A 23 -2.35 -7.37 0.70
C ALA A 23 -2.58 -8.88 0.48
N ASP A 24 -3.82 -9.27 0.18
CA ASP A 24 -4.19 -10.66 -0.10
C ASP A 24 -3.50 -11.18 -1.37
N GLN A 25 -3.46 -10.37 -2.43
CA GLN A 25 -2.76 -10.71 -3.68
C GLN A 25 -1.24 -10.87 -3.50
N LEU A 26 -0.65 -10.07 -2.62
CA LEU A 26 0.79 -10.10 -2.33
C LEU A 26 1.14 -11.05 -1.18
N HIS A 27 0.16 -11.73 -0.59
CA HIS A 27 0.31 -12.59 0.58
C HIS A 27 1.02 -11.89 1.76
N ILE A 28 0.70 -10.62 1.97
CA ILE A 28 1.21 -9.80 3.07
C ILE A 28 0.06 -9.31 3.93
N THR A 29 0.38 -8.60 5.02
CA THR A 29 -0.65 -7.99 5.86
C THR A 29 -1.09 -6.64 5.31
N ASN A 30 -2.36 -6.28 5.52
CA ASN A 30 -2.88 -4.95 5.24
C ASN A 30 -2.03 -3.84 5.89
N LYS A 31 -1.50 -4.10 7.10
CA LYS A 31 -0.58 -3.21 7.81
C LYS A 31 0.72 -2.95 7.04
N ALA A 32 1.24 -3.95 6.31
CA ALA A 32 2.42 -3.77 5.46
C ALA A 32 2.13 -2.80 4.29
N VAL A 33 0.99 -2.98 3.61
CA VAL A 33 0.53 -2.09 2.54
C VAL A 33 0.32 -0.67 3.07
N SER A 34 -0.35 -0.51 4.21
CA SER A 34 -0.54 0.79 4.86
C SER A 34 0.79 1.48 5.19
N LYS A 35 1.78 0.74 5.69
CA LYS A 35 3.13 1.29 5.95
C LYS A 35 3.83 1.74 4.66
N TRP A 36 3.70 0.99 3.56
CA TRP A 36 4.28 1.37 2.28
C TRP A 36 3.65 2.65 1.74
N GLU A 37 2.31 2.76 1.76
CA GLU A 37 1.59 3.93 1.24
C GLU A 37 1.81 5.17 2.12
N THR A 38 1.82 5.03 3.45
CA THR A 38 1.94 6.17 4.36
C THR A 38 3.40 6.57 4.65
N GLY A 39 4.35 5.66 4.45
CA GLY A 39 5.76 5.86 4.80
C GLY A 39 6.02 5.87 6.32
N VAL A 40 5.04 5.49 7.15
CA VAL A 40 5.16 5.44 8.61
C VAL A 40 5.76 4.09 9.02
N SER A 41 7.05 3.90 8.72
CA SER A 41 7.82 2.75 9.20
C SER A 41 8.86 3.11 10.26
N LEU A 42 8.97 4.38 10.66
CA LEU A 42 9.94 4.82 11.65
C LEU A 42 9.31 5.83 12.62
N ARG A 43 8.84 5.33 13.77
CA ARG A 43 8.92 6.02 15.05
C ARG A 43 9.24 5.00 16.12
#